data_AF-A0A3E0TZT0-F1
#
_entry.id   AF-A0A3E0TZT0-F1
#
_cell.length_a   1.000
_cell.length_b   1.000
_cell.length_c   1.000
_cell.angle_alpha   90.00
_cell.angle_beta   90.00
_cell.angle_gamma   90.00
#
_symmetry.space_group_name_H-M   'P 1'
#
loop_
_entity.id
_entity.type
_entity.pdbx_description
1 polymer ?
#
loop_
_entity_poly.entity_id
_entity_poly.type
_entity_poly.pdbx_seq_one_letter_code
_entity_poly.pdbx_strand_id
1 'polypeptide(L)'
;MKTQAFLLALWCVICALTATSASATLIGRDLSNQTTVGLISYQNAFTDAFGSSSDGAQIYRRGAGSVPLVFLDDSLASANDSLGIIKAADAAPFFGIVDTTNPDNLSGDVNAIWLFDINGFNQLSLAIDIAAMGDFEPSDIFSIEYQLDGGAWQLMLSGTADNAGQQTYQLENGNTTTLDDPMAVSGVNLTNSFTSFNQMVVNTGSTLGVRISANTNGGTEAIAFRNIRVNGTALSASPVEVPEPSYLAAGILLLMSVSRIIQLKP
;
A
#
# COMPACT_ATOMS: atom_id res chain seq x y z
N MET A 1 12.13 47.82 27.10
CA MET A 1 12.27 47.45 25.68
C MET A 1 13.31 46.34 25.44
N LYS A 2 14.50 46.33 26.07
CA LYS A 2 15.52 45.28 25.84
C LYS A 2 15.17 43.88 26.38
N THR A 3 14.36 43.79 27.43
CA THR A 3 13.96 42.53 28.09
C THR A 3 12.85 41.76 27.36
N GLN A 4 11.92 42.47 26.71
CA GLN A 4 10.85 41.83 25.92
C GLN A 4 11.39 41.15 24.65
N ALA A 5 12.39 41.75 24.00
CA ALA A 5 13.04 41.15 22.84
C ALA A 5 13.81 39.86 23.18
N PHE A 6 14.36 39.77 24.40
CA PHE A 6 15.10 38.59 24.85
C PHE A 6 14.17 37.42 25.20
N LEU A 7 13.01 37.70 25.80
CA LEU A 7 11.98 36.69 26.09
C LEU A 7 11.32 36.15 24.83
N LEU A 8 11.06 37.00 23.83
CA LEU A 8 10.50 36.58 22.53
C LEU A 8 11.50 35.71 21.73
N ALA A 9 12.79 36.05 21.77
CA ALA A 9 13.85 35.29 21.14
C ALA A 9 14.04 33.91 21.80
N LEU A 10 13.96 33.82 23.13
CA LEU A 10 14.04 32.56 23.87
C LEU A 10 12.84 31.64 23.58
N TRP A 11 11.65 32.22 23.38
CA TRP A 11 10.43 31.49 23.02
C TRP A 11 10.48 30.94 21.58
N CYS A 12 11.03 31.69 20.63
CA CYS A 12 11.28 31.19 19.26
C CYS A 12 12.33 30.08 19.20
N VAL A 13 13.38 30.14 20.02
CA VAL A 13 14.41 29.08 20.08
C VAL A 13 13.85 27.79 20.67
N ILE A 14 12.99 27.87 21.70
CA ILE A 14 12.34 26.69 22.29
C ILE A 14 11.29 26.08 21.33
N CYS A 15 10.55 26.88 20.57
CA CYS A 15 9.63 26.38 19.54
C CYS A 15 10.38 25.72 18.36
N ALA A 16 11.56 26.21 17.99
CA ALA A 16 12.37 25.62 16.91
C ALA A 16 13.06 24.30 17.31
N LEU A 17 13.24 24.03 18.62
CA LEU A 17 13.86 22.80 19.14
C LEU A 17 12.89 21.61 19.28
N THR A 18 11.60 21.79 18.99
CA THR A 18 10.56 20.74 19.13
C THR A 18 9.91 20.34 17.81
N ALA A 19 10.38 20.85 16.67
CA ALA A 19 9.92 20.41 15.36
C ALA A 19 10.51 19.03 15.03
N THR A 20 9.92 17.97 15.58
CA THR A 20 10.18 16.61 15.10
C THR A 20 9.50 16.46 13.74
N SER A 21 10.28 16.26 12.69
CA SER A 21 9.75 15.74 11.43
C SER A 21 9.18 14.35 11.72
N ALA A 22 7.87 14.22 11.74
CA ALA A 22 7.26 12.90 11.86
C ALA A 22 7.51 12.13 10.54
N SER A 23 8.16 10.97 10.64
CA SER A 23 8.44 10.11 9.50
C SER A 23 7.28 9.13 9.30
N ALA A 24 6.94 8.84 8.04
CA ALA A 24 5.95 7.82 7.73
C ALA A 24 6.43 6.46 8.28
N THR A 25 5.62 5.88 9.15
CA THR A 25 5.82 4.58 9.78
C THR A 25 5.09 3.52 8.97
N LEU A 26 5.67 2.33 8.83
CA LEU A 26 4.96 1.17 8.27
C LEU A 26 3.91 0.69 9.26
N ILE A 27 2.65 0.77 8.85
CA ILE A 27 1.47 0.40 9.65
C ILE A 27 0.97 -0.99 9.24
N GLY A 28 0.94 -1.26 7.94
CA GLY A 28 0.40 -2.49 7.36
C GLY A 28 1.31 -3.06 6.30
N ARG A 29 1.42 -4.39 6.25
CA ARG A 29 2.12 -5.11 5.17
C ARG A 29 1.52 -6.49 4.96
N ASP A 30 1.34 -6.88 3.70
CA ASP A 30 1.11 -8.27 3.32
C ASP A 30 1.68 -8.58 1.91
N LEU A 31 1.56 -9.84 1.45
CA LEU A 31 2.01 -10.31 0.14
C LEU A 31 3.49 -10.01 -0.14
N SER A 32 4.36 -10.28 0.82
CA SER A 32 5.80 -10.07 0.66
C SER A 32 6.61 -11.21 1.28
N ASN A 33 7.93 -11.23 1.02
CA ASN A 33 8.86 -12.13 1.72
C ASN A 33 9.16 -11.69 3.17
N GLN A 34 8.61 -10.56 3.60
CA GLN A 34 8.72 -10.07 4.98
C GLN A 34 7.47 -10.44 5.76
N THR A 35 7.61 -10.48 7.09
CA THR A 35 6.49 -10.73 8.01
C THR A 35 5.34 -9.77 7.74
N THR A 36 4.12 -10.30 7.72
CA THR A 36 2.88 -9.52 7.68
C THR A 36 2.81 -8.60 8.91
N VAL A 37 2.39 -7.35 8.72
CA VAL A 37 2.26 -6.34 9.77
C VAL A 37 0.87 -5.73 9.71
N GLY A 38 0.24 -5.50 10.86
CA GLY A 38 -1.03 -4.76 10.97
C GLY A 38 -2.24 -5.41 10.29
N LEU A 39 -2.11 -6.59 9.67
CA LEU A 39 -3.23 -7.27 9.01
C LEU A 39 -4.15 -7.88 10.07
N ILE A 40 -5.40 -7.44 10.08
CA ILE A 40 -6.49 -7.98 10.90
C ILE A 40 -7.06 -9.24 10.23
N SER A 41 -7.33 -9.17 8.92
CA SER A 41 -7.90 -10.30 8.18
C SER A 41 -7.63 -10.20 6.67
N TYR A 42 -7.64 -11.36 6.02
CA TYR A 42 -7.70 -11.52 4.57
C TYR A 42 -8.91 -12.40 4.23
N GLN A 43 -9.66 -12.02 3.19
CA GLN A 43 -10.84 -12.75 2.72
C GLN A 43 -10.79 -12.90 1.20
N ASN A 44 -10.99 -14.13 0.73
CA ASN A 44 -11.12 -14.45 -0.68
C ASN A 44 -11.96 -15.71 -0.86
N ALA A 45 -13.11 -15.59 -1.53
CA ALA A 45 -14.00 -16.71 -1.81
C ALA A 45 -13.47 -17.64 -2.93
N PHE A 46 -12.46 -17.19 -3.68
CA PHE A 46 -11.95 -17.87 -4.87
C PHE A 46 -10.69 -18.70 -4.61
N THR A 47 -10.39 -18.98 -3.34
CA THR A 47 -9.28 -19.84 -2.96
C THR A 47 -9.58 -21.28 -3.39
N ASP A 48 -8.75 -21.82 -4.29
CA ASP A 48 -8.88 -23.13 -4.93
C ASP A 48 -10.27 -23.38 -5.56
N ALA A 49 -10.89 -22.31 -6.08
CA ALA A 49 -12.27 -22.35 -6.57
C ALA A 49 -12.42 -22.82 -8.02
N PHE A 50 -11.34 -22.83 -8.80
CA PHE A 50 -11.37 -23.15 -10.23
C PHE A 50 -10.89 -24.58 -10.50
N GLY A 51 -11.58 -25.28 -11.39
CA GLY A 51 -11.26 -26.67 -11.77
C GLY A 51 -10.11 -26.79 -12.77
N SER A 52 -9.89 -25.76 -13.58
CA SER A 52 -8.77 -25.66 -14.52
C SER A 52 -7.52 -25.13 -13.82
N SER A 53 -6.36 -25.70 -14.14
CA SER A 53 -5.06 -25.22 -13.64
C SER A 53 -4.59 -23.92 -14.29
N SER A 54 -5.30 -23.43 -15.31
CA SER A 54 -5.00 -22.19 -16.01
C SER A 54 -5.80 -21.00 -15.48
N ASP A 55 -6.71 -21.24 -14.54
CA ASP A 55 -7.71 -20.27 -14.09
C ASP A 55 -7.42 -19.96 -12.62
N GLY A 56 -7.68 -18.73 -12.17
CA GLY A 56 -7.30 -18.40 -10.81
C GLY A 56 -7.55 -16.98 -10.35
N ALA A 57 -7.89 -16.85 -9.07
CA ALA A 57 -7.94 -15.57 -8.35
C ALA A 57 -7.59 -15.81 -6.88
N GLN A 58 -6.30 -16.00 -6.56
CA GLN A 58 -5.87 -16.33 -5.20
C GLN A 58 -4.42 -15.96 -4.90
N ILE A 59 -4.02 -16.12 -3.64
CA ILE A 59 -2.62 -15.98 -3.24
C ILE A 59 -1.86 -17.23 -3.66
N TYR A 60 -0.90 -17.05 -4.55
CA TYR A 60 0.03 -18.06 -5.01
C TYR A 60 1.41 -17.85 -4.41
N ARG A 61 2.19 -18.92 -4.40
CA ARG A 61 3.62 -18.87 -4.08
C ARG A 61 4.34 -19.92 -4.89
N ARG A 62 5.37 -19.53 -5.63
CA ARG A 62 6.16 -20.48 -6.41
C ARG A 62 6.74 -21.56 -5.50
N GLY A 63 6.64 -22.82 -5.93
CA GLY A 63 7.07 -23.99 -5.17
C GLY A 63 6.10 -24.43 -4.05
N ALA A 64 4.92 -23.82 -3.94
CA ALA A 64 3.87 -24.23 -3.01
C ALA A 64 2.50 -24.24 -3.70
N GLY A 65 1.78 -25.34 -3.57
CA GLY A 65 0.47 -25.50 -4.20
C GLY A 65 0.53 -25.55 -5.74
N SER A 66 -0.63 -25.43 -6.37
CA SER A 66 -0.76 -25.31 -7.83
C SER A 66 -0.75 -23.84 -8.21
N VAL A 67 0.14 -23.45 -9.11
CA VAL A 67 0.22 -22.08 -9.65
C VAL A 67 -0.02 -22.18 -11.16
N PRO A 68 -0.95 -21.39 -11.73
CA PRO A 68 -1.12 -21.34 -13.18
C PRO A 68 0.19 -21.02 -13.89
N LEU A 69 0.50 -21.79 -14.93
CA LEU A 69 1.80 -21.73 -15.62
C LEU A 69 2.07 -20.35 -16.22
N VAL A 70 1.02 -19.60 -16.60
CA VAL A 70 1.15 -18.23 -17.13
C VAL A 70 1.86 -17.28 -16.16
N PHE A 71 1.84 -17.56 -14.85
CA PHE A 71 2.58 -16.76 -13.88
C PHE A 71 4.04 -17.13 -13.80
N LEU A 72 4.43 -18.37 -14.13
CA LEU A 72 5.76 -18.89 -13.90
C LEU A 72 6.65 -18.60 -15.10
N ASP A 73 7.72 -17.84 -14.89
CA ASP A 73 8.80 -17.71 -15.86
C ASP A 73 9.79 -18.85 -15.60
N ASP A 74 9.71 -19.87 -16.45
CA ASP A 74 10.55 -21.06 -16.54
C ASP A 74 11.50 -20.99 -17.76
N SER A 75 11.65 -19.82 -18.37
CA SER A 75 12.42 -19.61 -19.61
C SER A 75 13.91 -20.01 -19.51
N LEU A 76 14.49 -20.03 -18.30
CA LEU A 76 15.83 -20.58 -18.04
C LEU A 76 15.90 -22.11 -18.15
N ALA A 77 14.82 -22.81 -17.82
CA ALA A 77 14.73 -24.26 -17.84
C ALA A 77 14.08 -24.81 -19.12
N SER A 78 13.23 -24.01 -19.78
CA SER A 78 12.51 -24.35 -20.99
C SER A 78 12.62 -23.23 -22.02
N ALA A 79 13.31 -23.48 -23.13
CA ALA A 79 13.41 -22.49 -24.22
C ALA A 79 12.08 -22.19 -24.93
N ASN A 80 11.06 -23.02 -24.71
CA ASN A 80 9.71 -22.83 -25.26
C ASN A 80 8.81 -22.02 -24.33
N ASP A 81 9.24 -21.76 -23.10
CA ASP A 81 8.48 -20.87 -22.24
C ASP A 81 8.71 -19.42 -22.67
N SER A 82 7.61 -18.79 -23.08
CA SER A 82 7.58 -17.45 -23.66
C SER A 82 6.75 -16.46 -22.84
N LEU A 83 6.19 -16.89 -21.71
CA LEU A 83 5.35 -16.12 -20.80
C LEU A 83 5.93 -16.20 -19.38
N GLY A 84 5.34 -15.45 -18.44
CA GLY A 84 5.70 -15.55 -17.03
C GLY A 84 6.06 -14.21 -16.39
N ILE A 85 5.72 -14.09 -15.11
CA ILE A 85 5.99 -12.93 -14.25
C ILE A 85 6.94 -13.31 -13.12
N ILE A 86 6.78 -14.50 -12.55
CA ILE A 86 7.45 -14.98 -11.36
C ILE A 86 8.66 -15.82 -11.78
N LYS A 87 9.85 -15.26 -11.60
CA LYS A 87 11.15 -15.88 -11.92
C LYS A 87 11.44 -17.13 -11.10
N ALA A 88 12.37 -17.96 -11.57
CA ALA A 88 12.74 -19.25 -10.96
C ALA A 88 13.09 -19.16 -9.47
N ALA A 89 13.83 -18.12 -9.09
CA ALA A 89 14.25 -17.89 -7.72
C ALA A 89 13.26 -17.07 -6.87
N ASP A 90 12.17 -16.56 -7.46
CA ASP A 90 11.21 -15.72 -6.73
C ASP A 90 10.21 -16.58 -5.95
N ALA A 91 10.40 -16.63 -4.64
CA ALA A 91 9.53 -17.34 -3.72
C ALA A 91 8.55 -16.44 -2.96
N ALA A 92 8.41 -15.16 -3.33
CA ALA A 92 7.46 -14.26 -2.68
C ALA A 92 6.01 -14.68 -2.96
N PRO A 93 5.09 -14.54 -1.98
CA PRO A 93 3.68 -14.68 -2.24
C PRO A 93 3.18 -13.51 -3.10
N PHE A 94 2.21 -13.78 -3.96
CA PHE A 94 1.54 -12.78 -4.79
C PHE A 94 0.07 -13.18 -4.93
N PHE A 95 -0.83 -12.20 -5.07
CA PHE A 95 -2.20 -12.46 -5.49
C PHE A 95 -2.23 -12.47 -7.02
N GLY A 96 -2.58 -13.60 -7.63
CA GLY A 96 -2.60 -13.78 -9.08
C GLY A 96 -4.03 -13.91 -9.59
N ILE A 97 -4.29 -13.30 -10.75
CA ILE A 97 -5.56 -13.32 -11.48
C ILE A 97 -5.30 -13.77 -12.93
N VAL A 98 -6.06 -14.76 -13.38
CA VAL A 98 -6.06 -15.27 -14.76
C VAL A 98 -7.41 -15.94 -15.04
N ASP A 99 -7.95 -15.73 -16.24
CA ASP A 99 -9.17 -16.38 -16.76
C ASP A 99 -10.28 -16.58 -15.72
N THR A 100 -10.84 -15.49 -15.19
CA THR A 100 -11.87 -15.57 -14.15
C THR A 100 -13.28 -15.74 -14.71
N THR A 101 -13.48 -15.49 -16.00
CA THR A 101 -14.74 -15.67 -16.74
C THR A 101 -14.76 -17.02 -17.42
N ASN A 102 -15.26 -18.02 -16.72
CA ASN A 102 -15.23 -19.41 -17.15
C ASN A 102 -16.45 -20.19 -16.60
N PRO A 103 -16.62 -21.48 -16.91
CA PRO A 103 -17.75 -22.27 -16.41
C PRO A 103 -17.85 -22.40 -14.88
N ASP A 104 -16.76 -22.20 -14.12
CA ASP A 104 -16.76 -22.21 -12.66
C ASP A 104 -17.20 -20.86 -12.07
N ASN A 105 -17.07 -19.77 -12.82
CA ASN A 105 -17.46 -18.41 -12.42
C ASN A 105 -18.12 -17.65 -13.59
N LEU A 106 -19.43 -17.87 -13.78
CA LEU A 106 -20.18 -17.33 -14.92
C LEU A 106 -20.24 -15.79 -14.98
N SER A 107 -20.08 -15.10 -13.86
CA SER A 107 -20.02 -13.63 -13.84
C SER A 107 -18.66 -13.08 -14.24
N GLY A 108 -17.59 -13.87 -14.13
CA GLY A 108 -16.21 -13.39 -14.27
C GLY A 108 -15.69 -12.62 -13.07
N ASP A 109 -16.57 -11.95 -12.32
CA ASP A 109 -16.19 -11.09 -11.21
C ASP A 109 -15.55 -11.87 -10.06
N VAL A 110 -14.37 -11.43 -9.64
CA VAL A 110 -13.67 -11.90 -8.44
C VAL A 110 -13.34 -10.74 -7.53
N ASN A 111 -13.20 -11.00 -6.22
CA ASN A 111 -12.68 -10.02 -5.28
C ASN A 111 -11.95 -10.66 -4.09
N ALA A 112 -10.94 -9.96 -3.60
CA ALA A 112 -10.24 -10.28 -2.36
C ALA A 112 -10.06 -9.01 -1.51
N ILE A 113 -10.18 -9.16 -0.19
CA ILE A 113 -10.16 -8.04 0.77
C ILE A 113 -9.09 -8.28 1.83
N TRP A 114 -8.24 -7.28 2.03
CA TRP A 114 -7.32 -7.16 3.16
C TRP A 114 -7.83 -6.08 4.10
N LEU A 115 -7.81 -6.34 5.41
CA LEU A 115 -8.18 -5.37 6.43
C LEU A 115 -6.99 -5.11 7.34
N PHE A 116 -6.52 -3.87 7.39
CA PHE A 116 -5.40 -3.44 8.24
C PHE A 116 -5.88 -2.60 9.42
N ASP A 117 -5.23 -2.74 10.57
CA ASP A 117 -5.33 -1.80 11.69
C ASP A 117 -4.50 -0.55 11.38
N ILE A 118 -5.14 0.61 11.39
CA ILE A 118 -4.50 1.92 11.17
C ILE A 118 -4.73 2.87 12.35
N ASN A 119 -5.23 2.35 13.47
CA ASN A 119 -5.58 3.17 14.63
C ASN A 119 -4.36 3.93 15.16
N GLY A 120 -4.55 5.21 15.48
CA GLY A 120 -3.48 6.07 15.98
C GLY A 120 -2.57 6.65 14.90
N PHE A 121 -2.91 6.52 13.61
CA PHE A 121 -2.15 7.11 12.51
C PHE A 121 -2.97 8.11 11.68
N ASN A 122 -2.31 8.97 10.93
CA ASN A 122 -2.87 9.85 9.91
C ASN A 122 -1.92 9.97 8.71
N GLN A 123 -2.22 10.84 7.73
CA GLN A 123 -1.40 11.04 6.53
C GLN A 123 -1.05 9.70 5.85
N LEU A 124 -2.08 8.89 5.64
CA LEU A 124 -1.95 7.52 5.20
C LEU A 124 -1.56 7.45 3.72
N SER A 125 -0.79 6.42 3.37
CA SER A 125 -0.49 6.04 2.00
C SER A 125 -0.60 4.53 1.84
N LEU A 126 -1.16 4.12 0.70
CA LEU A 126 -1.30 2.74 0.30
C LEU A 126 -0.43 2.52 -0.94
N ALA A 127 0.47 1.55 -0.85
CA ALA A 127 1.28 1.09 -1.96
C ALA A 127 1.03 -0.37 -2.27
N ILE A 128 1.08 -0.71 -3.56
CA ILE A 128 0.98 -2.07 -4.07
C ILE A 128 1.83 -2.18 -5.33
N ASP A 129 2.50 -3.32 -5.48
CA ASP A 129 3.31 -3.60 -6.65
C ASP A 129 2.50 -4.47 -7.62
N ILE A 130 2.47 -4.09 -8.89
CA ILE A 130 1.65 -4.75 -9.92
C ILE A 130 2.54 -5.14 -11.10
N ALA A 131 2.32 -6.33 -11.63
CA ALA A 131 2.88 -6.82 -12.89
C ALA A 131 1.76 -7.45 -13.72
N ALA A 132 1.88 -7.39 -15.03
CA ALA A 132 0.95 -8.06 -15.93
C ALA A 132 1.66 -8.48 -17.22
N MET A 133 1.20 -9.55 -17.84
CA MET A 133 1.70 -10.03 -19.12
C MET A 133 0.57 -10.76 -19.83
N GLY A 134 0.29 -10.38 -21.08
CA GLY A 134 -0.83 -10.92 -21.84
C GLY A 134 -1.12 -10.04 -23.05
N ASP A 135 -2.05 -10.54 -23.86
CA ASP A 135 -2.74 -9.82 -24.94
C ASP A 135 -4.17 -9.60 -24.44
N PHE A 136 -4.42 -8.48 -23.77
CA PHE A 136 -5.65 -8.27 -23.00
C PHE A 136 -6.76 -7.66 -23.86
N GLU A 137 -8.00 -7.99 -23.55
CA GLU A 137 -9.17 -7.40 -24.16
C GLU A 137 -9.73 -6.20 -23.38
N PRO A 138 -10.55 -5.34 -24.00
CA PRO A 138 -11.19 -4.22 -23.30
C PRO A 138 -12.10 -4.65 -22.14
N SER A 139 -12.54 -5.91 -22.14
CA SER A 139 -13.30 -6.54 -21.05
C SER A 139 -12.43 -6.93 -19.86
N ASP A 140 -11.12 -7.12 -20.06
CA ASP A 140 -10.21 -7.45 -18.98
C ASP A 140 -9.92 -6.22 -18.15
N ILE A 141 -10.38 -6.27 -16.91
CA ILE A 141 -10.28 -5.16 -15.99
C ILE A 141 -9.87 -5.63 -14.61
N PHE A 142 -9.18 -4.74 -13.90
CA PHE A 142 -9.10 -4.84 -12.45
C PHE A 142 -9.26 -3.48 -11.79
N SER A 143 -9.61 -3.49 -10.52
CA SER A 143 -9.65 -2.31 -9.67
C SER A 143 -9.05 -2.61 -8.31
N ILE A 144 -8.42 -1.58 -7.74
CA ILE A 144 -7.95 -1.55 -6.36
C ILE A 144 -8.70 -0.41 -5.69
N GLU A 145 -9.44 -0.74 -4.66
CA GLU A 145 -10.26 0.18 -3.88
C GLU A 145 -9.85 0.12 -2.42
N TYR A 146 -10.13 1.20 -1.68
CA TYR A 146 -9.98 1.22 -0.24
C TYR A 146 -11.24 1.72 0.46
N GLN A 147 -11.42 1.35 1.73
CA GLN A 147 -12.45 1.90 2.60
C GLN A 147 -11.88 2.14 4.00
N LEU A 148 -12.42 3.14 4.70
CA LEU A 148 -12.11 3.40 6.10
C LEU A 148 -13.30 2.96 6.96
N ASP A 149 -13.03 2.20 8.03
CA ASP A 149 -14.00 1.85 9.07
C ASP A 149 -15.33 1.24 8.57
N GLY A 150 -15.25 0.42 7.51
CA GLY A 150 -16.44 -0.21 6.91
C GLY A 150 -17.36 0.77 6.16
N GLY A 151 -16.86 1.96 5.82
CA GLY A 151 -17.55 2.95 5.00
C GLY A 151 -17.64 2.56 3.52
N ALA A 152 -17.85 3.55 2.66
CA ALA A 152 -17.92 3.32 1.23
C ALA A 152 -16.53 3.04 0.62
N TRP A 153 -16.47 2.15 -0.36
CA TRP A 153 -15.29 1.91 -1.17
C TRP A 153 -14.95 3.11 -2.06
N GLN A 154 -13.66 3.43 -2.14
CA GLN A 154 -13.09 4.51 -2.93
C GLN A 154 -12.05 3.92 -3.88
N LEU A 155 -12.16 4.26 -5.17
CA LEU A 155 -11.19 3.82 -6.17
C LEU A 155 -9.81 4.42 -5.89
N MET A 156 -8.80 3.56 -5.87
CA MET A 156 -7.39 3.93 -5.84
C MET A 156 -6.82 3.83 -7.25
N LEU A 157 -6.81 2.63 -7.82
CA LEU A 157 -6.22 2.34 -9.13
C LEU A 157 -7.18 1.45 -9.92
N SER A 158 -7.10 1.54 -11.24
CA SER A 158 -7.73 0.60 -12.16
C SER A 158 -6.76 0.22 -13.26
N GLY A 159 -6.86 -1.02 -13.70
CA GLY A 159 -6.20 -1.50 -14.92
C GLY A 159 -7.20 -1.73 -16.02
N THR A 160 -6.84 -1.34 -17.24
CA THR A 160 -7.56 -1.61 -18.48
C THR A 160 -6.56 -1.92 -19.59
N ALA A 161 -6.95 -2.71 -20.58
CA ALA A 161 -6.15 -2.93 -21.78
C ALA A 161 -5.89 -1.63 -22.58
N ASP A 162 -4.69 -1.49 -23.15
CA ASP A 162 -4.33 -0.48 -24.13
C ASP A 162 -4.45 -1.07 -25.54
N ASN A 163 -5.66 -1.07 -26.10
CA ASN A 163 -6.03 -1.81 -27.34
C ASN A 163 -5.38 -1.32 -28.66
N ALA A 164 -4.39 -0.44 -28.56
CA ALA A 164 -3.60 0.03 -29.68
C ALA A 164 -2.09 -0.07 -29.39
N GLY A 165 -1.75 -0.49 -28.18
CA GLY A 165 -0.40 -0.62 -27.68
C GLY A 165 0.19 -1.98 -28.00
N GLN A 166 1.51 -2.04 -27.91
CA GLN A 166 2.26 -3.28 -27.84
C GLN A 166 3.22 -3.16 -26.68
N GLN A 167 3.46 -4.27 -25.98
CA GLN A 167 4.44 -4.32 -24.91
C GLN A 167 5.44 -5.44 -25.17
N THR A 168 6.72 -5.07 -25.09
CA THR A 168 7.81 -6.03 -25.07
C THR A 168 8.12 -6.41 -23.64
N TYR A 169 8.03 -7.71 -23.36
CA TYR A 169 8.33 -8.35 -22.08
C TYR A 169 9.69 -9.02 -22.17
N GLN A 170 10.46 -8.97 -21.08
CA GLN A 170 11.76 -9.64 -21.00
C GLN A 170 11.67 -10.79 -19.98
N LEU A 171 11.93 -12.01 -20.45
CA LEU A 171 11.92 -13.22 -19.63
C LEU A 171 13.27 -13.40 -18.92
N GLU A 172 13.31 -14.32 -17.96
CA GLU A 172 14.46 -14.56 -17.09
C GLU A 172 15.72 -14.98 -17.88
N ASN A 173 15.57 -15.72 -18.98
CA ASN A 173 16.69 -16.08 -19.86
C ASN A 173 17.20 -14.94 -20.76
N GLY A 174 16.55 -13.77 -20.72
CA GLY A 174 16.88 -12.60 -21.51
C GLY A 174 16.18 -12.52 -22.88
N ASN A 175 15.44 -13.56 -23.28
CA ASN A 175 14.56 -13.50 -24.44
C ASN A 175 13.46 -12.47 -24.23
N THR A 176 12.94 -11.96 -25.34
CA THR A 176 11.84 -11.02 -25.35
C THR A 176 10.65 -11.55 -26.13
N THR A 177 9.46 -11.30 -25.60
CA THR A 177 8.17 -11.56 -26.27
C THR A 177 7.44 -10.23 -26.39
N THR A 178 6.90 -9.93 -27.57
CA THR A 178 6.02 -8.77 -27.77
C THR A 178 4.60 -9.26 -27.94
N LEU A 179 3.68 -8.72 -27.14
CA LEU A 179 2.24 -8.98 -27.21
C LEU A 179 1.51 -7.67 -27.50
N ASP A 180 0.36 -7.79 -28.15
CA ASP A 180 -0.57 -6.68 -28.37
C ASP A 180 -1.33 -6.37 -27.06
N ASP A 181 -2.07 -5.27 -27.06
CA ASP A 181 -3.06 -4.88 -26.06
C ASP A 181 -2.64 -5.06 -24.58
N PRO A 182 -1.53 -4.44 -24.14
CA PRO A 182 -1.04 -4.63 -22.77
C PRO A 182 -1.95 -4.00 -21.73
N MET A 183 -2.03 -4.63 -20.56
CA MET A 183 -2.68 -4.04 -19.39
C MET A 183 -1.97 -2.76 -18.94
N ALA A 184 -2.71 -1.67 -18.79
CA ALA A 184 -2.19 -0.37 -18.39
C ALA A 184 -2.80 0.14 -17.09
N VAL A 185 -1.99 0.78 -16.25
CA VAL A 185 -2.42 1.46 -15.02
C VAL A 185 -1.99 2.91 -15.09
N SER A 186 -2.95 3.84 -14.93
CA SER A 186 -2.67 5.28 -15.01
C SER A 186 -1.96 5.70 -16.32
N GLY A 187 -2.30 5.05 -17.43
CA GLY A 187 -1.70 5.31 -18.75
C GLY A 187 -0.30 4.75 -18.94
N VAL A 188 0.18 3.89 -18.04
CA VAL A 188 1.47 3.21 -18.14
C VAL A 188 1.23 1.72 -18.36
N ASN A 189 1.74 1.20 -19.47
CA ASN A 189 1.66 -0.22 -19.80
C ASN A 189 2.53 -1.03 -18.81
N LEU A 190 1.91 -2.03 -18.19
CA LEU A 190 2.57 -2.90 -17.25
C LEU A 190 3.50 -3.88 -17.97
N THR A 191 4.52 -4.33 -17.26
CA THR A 191 5.44 -5.37 -17.73
C THR A 191 5.32 -6.60 -16.83
N ASN A 192 6.03 -7.67 -17.20
CA ASN A 192 6.22 -8.85 -16.37
C ASN A 192 7.21 -8.61 -15.20
N SER A 193 7.49 -7.35 -14.89
CA SER A 193 8.22 -6.91 -13.72
C SER A 193 7.35 -6.01 -12.85
N PHE A 194 7.32 -6.32 -11.55
CA PHE A 194 6.51 -5.60 -10.58
C PHE A 194 6.92 -4.13 -10.47
N THR A 195 5.96 -3.25 -10.73
CA THR A 195 6.08 -1.79 -10.60
C THR A 195 5.28 -1.32 -9.40
N SER A 196 5.85 -0.45 -8.57
CA SER A 196 5.21 0.04 -7.36
C SER A 196 4.31 1.24 -7.64
N PHE A 197 3.04 1.13 -7.27
CA PHE A 197 2.08 2.23 -7.29
C PHE A 197 1.76 2.64 -5.86
N ASN A 198 1.78 3.94 -5.58
CA ASN A 198 1.55 4.49 -4.26
C ASN A 198 0.60 5.68 -4.35
N GLN A 199 -0.43 5.71 -3.51
CA GLN A 199 -1.35 6.85 -3.42
C GLN A 199 -1.62 7.21 -1.96
N MET A 200 -1.93 8.49 -1.74
CA MET A 200 -2.43 8.92 -0.44
C MET A 200 -3.85 8.41 -0.24
N VAL A 201 -4.11 7.91 0.97
CA VAL A 201 -5.45 7.60 1.45
C VAL A 201 -5.98 8.87 2.09
N VAL A 202 -7.11 9.37 1.58
CA VAL A 202 -7.72 10.61 2.10
C VAL A 202 -8.45 10.27 3.40
N ASN A 203 -8.24 11.10 4.43
CA ASN A 203 -8.73 10.91 5.80
C ASN A 203 -7.98 9.80 6.59
N THR A 204 -8.47 9.50 7.78
CA THR A 204 -7.96 8.44 8.65
C THR A 204 -9.13 7.72 9.34
N GLY A 205 -8.84 6.63 10.03
CA GLY A 205 -9.80 5.79 10.74
C GLY A 205 -9.10 4.83 11.70
N SER A 206 -9.81 3.79 12.12
CA SER A 206 -9.24 2.67 12.88
C SER A 206 -8.85 1.49 11.99
N THR A 207 -9.53 1.31 10.86
CA THR A 207 -9.27 0.23 9.92
C THR A 207 -9.22 0.72 8.47
N LEU A 208 -8.32 0.13 7.69
CA LEU A 208 -8.24 0.30 6.25
C LEU A 208 -8.55 -1.03 5.56
N GLY A 209 -9.70 -1.09 4.89
CA GLY A 209 -9.99 -2.17 3.96
C GLY A 209 -9.36 -1.87 2.61
N VAL A 210 -8.72 -2.86 1.99
CA VAL A 210 -8.20 -2.82 0.61
C VAL A 210 -8.87 -3.95 -0.15
N ARG A 211 -9.53 -3.63 -1.27
CA ARG A 211 -10.19 -4.61 -2.14
C ARG A 211 -9.51 -4.62 -3.50
N ILE A 212 -9.14 -5.80 -3.95
CA ILE A 212 -8.75 -6.05 -5.35
C ILE A 212 -9.91 -6.79 -5.99
N SER A 213 -10.46 -6.25 -7.07
CA SER A 213 -11.50 -6.89 -7.88
C SER A 213 -11.05 -7.00 -9.32
N ALA A 214 -11.46 -8.04 -10.03
CA ALA A 214 -11.13 -8.21 -11.44
C ALA A 214 -12.18 -9.02 -12.19
N ASN A 215 -12.10 -8.94 -13.51
CA ASN A 215 -12.82 -9.76 -14.47
C ASN A 215 -11.88 -9.94 -15.66
N THR A 216 -11.47 -11.17 -15.93
CA THR A 216 -10.59 -11.50 -17.07
C THR A 216 -11.11 -12.73 -17.80
N ASN A 217 -10.84 -12.87 -19.11
CA ASN A 217 -11.41 -13.95 -19.91
C ASN A 217 -10.43 -14.71 -20.83
N GLY A 218 -9.12 -14.57 -20.64
CA GLY A 218 -8.12 -15.39 -21.32
C GLY A 218 -7.10 -16.06 -20.38
N GLY A 219 -6.77 -17.31 -20.72
CA GLY A 219 -5.83 -18.17 -19.98
C GLY A 219 -4.35 -17.80 -20.12
N THR A 220 -4.03 -16.82 -20.96
CA THR A 220 -2.67 -16.30 -21.17
C THR A 220 -2.47 -14.86 -20.69
N GLU A 221 -3.49 -14.29 -20.05
CA GLU A 221 -3.50 -12.93 -19.50
C GLU A 221 -3.28 -12.97 -17.99
N ALA A 222 -2.02 -12.88 -17.57
CA ALA A 222 -1.65 -12.91 -16.17
C ALA A 222 -1.61 -11.50 -15.57
N ILE A 223 -2.28 -11.31 -14.43
CA ILE A 223 -2.15 -10.11 -13.59
C ILE A 223 -1.72 -10.53 -12.19
N ALA A 224 -0.65 -9.92 -11.67
CA ALA A 224 -0.10 -10.25 -10.37
C ALA A 224 0.07 -9.01 -9.50
N PHE A 225 -0.31 -9.14 -8.23
CA PHE A 225 -0.23 -8.11 -7.21
C PHE A 225 0.62 -8.60 -6.03
N ARG A 226 1.47 -7.74 -5.49
CA ARG A 226 2.23 -8.06 -4.27
C ARG A 226 2.60 -6.82 -3.48
N ASN A 227 3.20 -7.05 -2.32
CA ASN A 227 3.84 -6.04 -1.48
C ASN A 227 2.90 -4.90 -1.10
N ILE A 228 1.68 -5.25 -0.68
CA ILE A 228 0.71 -4.30 -0.11
C ILE A 228 1.36 -3.68 1.12
N ARG A 229 1.47 -2.35 1.13
CA ARG A 229 2.08 -1.58 2.22
C ARG A 229 1.22 -0.39 2.56
N VAL A 230 0.91 -0.24 3.85
CA VAL A 230 0.22 0.91 4.41
C VAL A 230 1.23 1.67 5.27
N ASN A 231 1.48 2.94 4.96
CA ASN A 231 2.32 3.81 5.76
C ASN A 231 1.54 5.02 6.24
N GLY A 232 1.95 5.59 7.37
CA GLY A 232 1.36 6.84 7.87
C GLY A 232 2.11 7.40 9.05
N THR A 233 1.68 8.58 9.48
CA THR A 233 2.30 9.31 10.58
C THR A 233 1.54 9.02 11.87
N ALA A 234 2.24 8.67 12.94
CA ALA A 234 1.60 8.49 14.23
C ALA A 234 0.95 9.80 14.70
N LEU A 235 -0.29 9.72 15.20
CA LEU A 235 -0.93 10.84 15.87
C LEU A 235 -0.08 11.20 17.08
N SER A 236 0.33 12.47 17.18
CA SER A 236 0.94 12.98 18.41
C SER A 236 -0.04 12.72 19.56
N ALA A 237 0.45 12.13 20.65
CA ALA A 237 -0.31 12.14 21.89
C ALA A 237 -0.72 13.59 22.18
N SER A 238 -1.99 13.84 22.50
CA SER A 238 -2.38 15.13 23.05
C SER A 238 -1.43 15.42 24.20
N PRO A 239 -0.80 16.62 24.26
CA PRO A 239 0.06 16.94 25.38
C PRO A 239 -0.75 16.71 26.64
N VAL A 240 -0.21 15.88 27.55
CA VAL A 240 -0.76 15.81 28.90
C VAL A 240 -0.69 17.24 29.41
N GLU A 241 -1.83 17.90 29.58
CA GLU A 241 -1.89 19.13 30.34
C GLU A 241 -1.40 18.78 31.73
N VAL A 242 -0.10 18.98 31.98
CA VAL A 242 0.41 19.04 33.34
C VAL A 242 -0.31 20.25 33.93
N PRO A 243 -1.20 20.07 34.92
CA PRO A 243 -1.80 21.22 35.59
C PRO A 243 -0.64 22.07 36.09
N GLU A 244 -0.53 23.30 35.60
CA GLU A 244 0.48 24.25 36.06
C GLU A 244 0.50 24.19 37.59
N PRO A 245 1.63 23.87 38.25
CA PRO A 245 1.68 23.93 39.69
C PRO A 245 1.37 25.38 40.07
N SER A 246 0.18 25.61 40.64
CA SER A 246 -0.34 26.92 41.06
C SER A 246 0.53 27.66 42.08
N TYR A 247 1.66 27.07 42.47
CA TYR A 247 2.62 27.59 43.42
C TYR A 247 3.86 28.23 42.79
N LEU A 248 4.20 27.95 41.52
CA LEU A 248 5.39 28.55 40.89
C LEU A 248 5.16 30.01 40.45
N ALA A 249 3.98 30.30 39.87
CA ALA A 249 3.58 31.66 39.52
C ALA A 249 3.45 32.57 40.76
N ALA A 250 2.96 32.01 41.88
CA ALA A 250 2.91 32.71 43.17
C ALA A 250 4.30 32.95 43.77
N GLY A 251 5.21 31.97 43.68
CA GLY A 251 6.58 32.09 44.20
C GLY A 251 7.42 33.15 43.49
N ILE A 252 7.27 33.28 42.17
CA ILE A 252 7.98 34.29 41.38
C ILE A 252 7.42 35.70 41.63
N LEU A 253 6.09 35.87 41.77
CA LEU A 253 5.49 37.15 42.17
C LEU A 253 5.88 37.56 43.60
N LEU A 254 5.97 36.60 44.53
CA LEU A 254 6.36 36.84 45.91
C LEU A 254 7.83 37.31 45.99
N LEU A 255 8.75 36.67 45.27
CA LEU A 255 10.16 37.09 45.19
C LEU A 255 10.33 38.48 44.56
N MET A 256 9.54 38.84 43.55
CA MET A 256 9.55 40.19 42.96
C MET A 256 8.98 41.26 43.91
N SER A 257 8.04 40.91 44.80
CA SER A 257 7.50 41.83 45.80
C SER A 257 8.48 42.10 46.96
N VAL A 258 9.27 41.10 47.37
CA VAL A 258 10.28 41.24 48.42
C VAL A 258 11.48 42.06 47.96
N SER A 259 11.91 41.94 46.69
CA SER A 259 13.00 42.77 46.14
C SER A 259 12.66 44.27 46.03
N ARG A 260 11.39 44.66 45.94
CA ARG A 260 10.99 46.09 45.97
C ARG A 260 10.98 46.70 47.36
N ILE A 261 10.82 45.91 48.42
CA ILE A 261 10.78 46.41 49.81
C ILE A 261 12.19 46.70 50.35
N ILE A 262 13.22 45.99 49.87
CA ILE A 262 14.61 46.20 50.30
C ILE A 262 15.24 47.47 49.70
N GLN A 263 14.70 47.98 48.60
CA GLN A 263 15.18 49.22 47.94
C GLN A 263 14.50 50.51 48.48
N LEU A 264 13.66 50.40 49.50
CA LEU A 264 12.92 51.52 50.11
C LEU A 264 13.15 51.63 51.62
N LYS A 265 14.38 51.38 52.08
CA LYS A 265 14.86 51.94 53.35
C LYS A 265 15.84 53.08 53.06
N PRO A 266 15.65 54.26 53.65
CA PRO A 266 16.59 55.37 53.51
C PRO A 266 17.95 55.04 54.13
#